data_AF-A0A2A4ZBH3-F1
#
_entry.id   AF-A0A2A4ZBH3-F1
#
_cell.length_a   1.000
_cell.length_b   1.000
_cell.length_c   1.000
_cell.angle_alpha   90.00
_cell.angle_beta   90.00
_cell.angle_gamma   90.00
#
_symmetry.space_group_name_H-M   'P 1'
#
loop_
_entity.id
_entity.type
_entity.pdbx_description
1 polymer ?
#
loop_
_entity_poly.entity_id
_entity_poly.type
_entity_poly.pdbx_seq_one_letter_code
_entity_poly.pdbx_strand_id
1 'polypeptide(L)'
;MILTGDDKDTIIVGDGTNTINAGHGTNNITAGSGDNEITSGDGKDDIRLGDGNNDIWFEGGNNKISSGDGFNFIVTHDGHDTIKVGNGFNEILAGDGNNRVDAGTGENYIITGDGNDTIRVKGRENTIDAGNGKNSISSGDGDNDIRTGDGNDTIKLGSGTNRIRDEGAGQRIRPNMGIGGITPAMKLKMAA
;
A
#
# COMPACT_ATOMS: atom_id res chain seq x y z
N MET A 1 16.58 -18.94 -9.18
CA MET A 1 16.69 -17.68 -9.94
C MET A 1 16.09 -17.89 -11.33
N ILE A 2 15.14 -17.04 -11.71
CA ILE A 2 14.53 -16.96 -13.05
C ILE A 2 14.85 -15.58 -13.60
N LEU A 3 15.24 -15.50 -14.88
CA LEU A 3 15.45 -14.26 -15.62
C LEU A 3 14.72 -14.37 -16.96
N THR A 4 13.88 -13.40 -17.29
CA THR A 4 13.24 -13.29 -18.61
C THR A 4 13.73 -12.04 -19.35
N GLY A 5 13.03 -11.63 -20.42
CA GLY A 5 13.42 -10.53 -21.31
C GLY A 5 12.42 -9.38 -21.26
N ASP A 6 12.34 -8.61 -22.34
CA ASP A 6 11.48 -7.41 -22.42
C ASP A 6 10.08 -7.70 -23.02
N ASP A 7 9.75 -8.97 -23.17
CA ASP A 7 8.50 -9.44 -23.76
C ASP A 7 7.43 -9.63 -22.68
N LYS A 8 6.23 -10.02 -23.11
CA LYS A 8 5.22 -10.50 -22.16
C LYS A 8 5.62 -11.88 -21.62
N ASP A 9 5.94 -11.95 -20.34
CA ASP A 9 6.27 -13.22 -19.69
C ASP A 9 5.15 -13.76 -18.80
N THR A 10 5.16 -15.09 -18.63
CA THR A 10 4.35 -15.79 -17.63
C THR A 10 5.24 -16.73 -16.84
N ILE A 11 5.38 -16.45 -15.55
CA ILE A 11 6.31 -17.12 -14.65
C ILE A 11 5.49 -17.76 -13.53
N ILE A 12 5.62 -19.08 -13.37
CA ILE A 12 4.98 -19.82 -12.28
C ILE A 12 6.05 -20.64 -11.57
N VAL A 13 6.23 -20.36 -10.28
CA VAL A 13 7.10 -21.11 -9.38
C VAL A 13 6.29 -21.64 -8.20
N GLY A 14 6.77 -22.74 -7.62
CA GLY A 14 6.14 -23.36 -6.46
C GLY A 14 6.54 -22.68 -5.15
N ASP A 15 6.35 -23.41 -4.07
CA ASP A 15 6.78 -22.99 -2.73
C ASP A 15 8.32 -22.95 -2.61
N GLY A 16 8.80 -22.27 -1.58
CA GLY A 16 10.21 -22.14 -1.23
C GLY A 16 10.76 -20.75 -1.52
N THR A 17 12.08 -20.62 -1.50
CA THR A 17 12.75 -19.35 -1.80
C THR A 17 12.92 -19.17 -3.30
N ASN A 18 12.31 -18.13 -3.87
CA ASN A 18 12.37 -17.85 -5.31
C ASN A 18 12.94 -16.46 -5.57
N THR A 19 13.86 -16.34 -6.51
CA THR A 19 14.33 -15.04 -7.04
C THR A 19 13.92 -14.97 -8.50
N ILE A 20 13.17 -13.93 -8.88
CA ILE A 20 12.61 -13.74 -10.22
C ILE A 20 12.95 -12.34 -10.71
N ASN A 21 13.55 -12.23 -11.89
CA ASN A 21 13.63 -10.98 -12.64
C ASN A 21 12.84 -11.18 -13.94
N ALA A 22 11.73 -10.45 -14.08
CA ALA A 22 10.81 -10.59 -15.20
C ALA A 22 11.11 -9.63 -16.37
N GLY A 23 12.17 -8.81 -16.26
CA GLY A 23 12.49 -7.79 -17.28
C GLY A 23 11.35 -6.79 -17.49
N HIS A 24 11.42 -6.04 -18.59
CA HIS A 24 10.33 -5.14 -19.00
C HIS A 24 9.15 -5.92 -19.58
N GLY A 25 8.03 -5.25 -19.82
CA GLY A 25 6.94 -5.81 -20.63
C GLY A 25 5.63 -5.91 -19.86
N THR A 26 4.93 -7.04 -19.98
CA THR A 26 3.66 -7.24 -19.26
C THR A 26 3.70 -8.62 -18.66
N ASN A 27 4.10 -8.69 -17.40
CA ASN A 27 4.51 -9.91 -16.75
C ASN A 27 3.41 -10.45 -15.85
N ASN A 28 3.19 -11.76 -15.91
CA ASN A 28 2.26 -12.47 -15.02
C ASN A 28 3.09 -13.42 -14.17
N ILE A 29 3.23 -13.11 -12.88
CA ILE A 29 4.10 -13.86 -11.98
C ILE A 29 3.25 -14.51 -10.90
N THR A 30 3.43 -15.80 -10.67
CA THR A 30 2.83 -16.53 -9.57
C THR A 30 3.91 -17.31 -8.83
N ALA A 31 4.05 -17.08 -7.53
CA ALA A 31 4.90 -17.86 -6.65
C ALA A 31 4.09 -18.43 -5.49
N GLY A 32 4.49 -19.60 -5.00
CA GLY A 32 3.88 -20.23 -3.83
C GLY A 32 4.26 -19.56 -2.51
N SER A 33 4.08 -20.29 -1.41
CA SER A 33 4.55 -19.84 -0.10
C SER A 33 6.06 -19.89 0.01
N GLY A 34 6.64 -19.12 0.93
CA GLY A 34 8.09 -19.00 1.12
C GLY A 34 8.58 -17.60 0.75
N ASP A 35 9.89 -17.40 0.86
CA ASP A 35 10.48 -16.07 0.68
C ASP A 35 10.74 -15.78 -0.80
N ASN A 36 10.03 -14.80 -1.38
CA ASN A 36 10.14 -14.50 -2.80
C ASN A 36 10.73 -13.10 -3.02
N GLU A 37 11.74 -13.01 -3.87
CA GLU A 37 12.34 -11.76 -4.33
C GLU A 37 12.00 -11.58 -5.81
N ILE A 38 11.29 -10.49 -6.15
CA ILE A 38 10.80 -10.25 -7.50
C ILE A 38 11.15 -8.85 -7.94
N THR A 39 11.81 -8.76 -9.10
CA THR A 39 11.96 -7.52 -9.85
C THR A 39 11.19 -7.64 -11.17
N SER A 40 10.40 -6.62 -11.50
CA SER A 40 9.81 -6.44 -12.82
C SER A 40 10.12 -5.03 -13.30
N GLY A 41 10.39 -4.85 -14.59
CA GLY A 41 10.66 -3.53 -15.16
C GLY A 41 9.37 -2.73 -15.34
N ASP A 42 9.43 -1.72 -16.20
CA ASP A 42 8.24 -1.01 -16.67
C ASP A 42 7.21 -1.98 -17.28
N GLY A 43 5.93 -1.75 -16.99
CA GLY A 43 4.90 -2.63 -17.54
C GLY A 43 3.52 -2.48 -16.95
N LYS A 44 2.66 -3.42 -17.33
CA LYS A 44 1.43 -3.70 -16.59
C LYS A 44 1.54 -5.11 -16.05
N ASP A 45 2.01 -5.22 -14.83
CA ASP A 45 2.35 -6.52 -14.26
C ASP A 45 1.29 -7.01 -13.28
N ASP A 46 1.13 -8.32 -13.19
CA ASP A 46 0.23 -8.99 -12.26
C ASP A 46 1.00 -10.05 -11.47
N ILE A 47 1.29 -9.72 -10.21
CA ILE A 47 2.07 -10.55 -9.28
C ILE A 47 1.15 -11.14 -8.21
N ARG A 48 1.20 -12.48 -8.05
CA ARG A 48 0.48 -13.22 -7.01
C ARG A 48 1.45 -14.10 -6.23
N LEU A 49 1.62 -13.83 -4.94
CA LEU A 49 2.48 -14.57 -4.04
C LEU A 49 1.68 -15.21 -2.91
N GLY A 50 2.18 -16.33 -2.40
CA GLY A 50 1.70 -16.94 -1.18
C GLY A 50 2.22 -16.24 0.08
N ASP A 51 2.03 -16.90 1.21
CA ASP A 51 2.57 -16.45 2.51
C ASP A 51 4.10 -16.55 2.53
N GLY A 52 4.77 -15.69 3.28
CA GLY A 52 6.23 -15.66 3.41
C GLY A 52 6.77 -14.24 3.41
N ASN A 53 8.10 -14.09 3.44
CA ASN A 53 8.72 -12.78 3.31
C ASN A 53 8.90 -12.45 1.84
N ASN A 54 8.14 -11.49 1.32
CA ASN A 54 8.17 -11.15 -0.09
C ASN A 54 8.74 -9.75 -0.32
N ASP A 55 9.72 -9.65 -1.20
CA ASP A 55 10.33 -8.40 -1.67
C ASP A 55 9.96 -8.21 -3.15
N ILE A 56 9.26 -7.13 -3.46
CA ILE A 56 8.74 -6.84 -4.80
C ILE A 56 9.16 -5.43 -5.21
N TRP A 57 9.86 -5.34 -6.33
CA TRP A 57 10.32 -4.09 -6.90
C TRP A 57 9.88 -3.94 -8.35
N PHE A 58 9.28 -2.80 -8.68
CA PHE A 58 9.00 -2.38 -10.06
C PHE A 58 9.82 -1.16 -10.43
N GLU A 59 10.05 -0.93 -11.72
CA GLU A 59 10.59 0.34 -12.22
C GLU A 59 9.50 1.38 -12.51
N GLY A 60 8.23 0.95 -12.63
CA GLY A 60 7.06 1.79 -12.81
C GLY A 60 5.88 1.01 -13.41
N GLY A 61 4.89 1.75 -13.91
CA GLY A 61 3.77 1.18 -14.66
C GLY A 61 2.52 0.90 -13.82
N ASN A 62 1.49 0.29 -14.42
CA ASN A 62 0.20 0.09 -13.75
C ASN A 62 0.08 -1.34 -13.25
N ASN A 63 0.50 -1.60 -12.01
CA ASN A 63 0.72 -2.96 -11.52
C ASN A 63 -0.41 -3.45 -10.61
N LYS A 64 -0.54 -4.77 -10.54
CA LYS A 64 -1.44 -5.46 -9.63
C LYS A 64 -0.66 -6.44 -8.80
N ILE A 65 -0.65 -6.25 -7.49
CA ILE A 65 0.05 -7.11 -6.55
C ILE A 65 -0.94 -7.74 -5.57
N SER A 66 -0.81 -9.04 -5.35
CA SER A 66 -1.43 -9.76 -4.24
C SER A 66 -0.35 -10.59 -3.55
N SER A 67 -0.03 -10.26 -2.31
CA SER A 67 0.89 -11.05 -1.47
C SER A 67 0.16 -11.63 -0.26
N GLY A 68 0.62 -12.78 0.23
CA GLY A 68 0.06 -13.47 1.40
C GLY A 68 0.45 -12.83 2.72
N ASP A 69 0.27 -13.60 3.80
CA ASP A 69 0.70 -13.21 5.14
C ASP A 69 2.23 -13.27 5.26
N GLY A 70 2.82 -12.46 6.13
CA GLY A 70 4.27 -12.39 6.35
C GLY A 70 4.82 -10.97 6.28
N PHE A 71 6.13 -10.84 6.13
CA PHE A 71 6.76 -9.55 5.86
C PHE A 71 6.67 -9.26 4.35
N ASN A 72 6.02 -8.17 3.94
CA ASN A 72 5.99 -7.79 2.53
C ASN A 72 6.59 -6.41 2.34
N PHE A 73 7.64 -6.31 1.52
CA PHE A 73 8.24 -5.05 1.09
C PHE A 73 7.92 -4.84 -0.40
N ILE A 74 7.24 -3.74 -0.73
CA ILE A 74 6.72 -3.50 -2.08
C ILE A 74 7.05 -2.07 -2.50
N VAL A 75 7.70 -1.92 -3.65
CA VAL A 75 7.98 -0.62 -4.28
C VAL A 75 7.50 -0.63 -5.73
N THR A 76 6.54 0.21 -6.09
CA THR A 76 5.95 0.23 -7.45
C THR A 76 6.36 1.40 -8.33
N HIS A 77 6.90 2.49 -7.75
CA HIS A 77 7.19 3.76 -8.46
C HIS A 77 5.94 4.32 -9.16
N ASP A 78 6.12 5.16 -10.18
CA ASP A 78 5.02 5.86 -10.85
C ASP A 78 4.04 4.89 -11.50
N GLY A 79 2.74 5.04 -11.23
CA GLY A 79 1.77 4.03 -11.62
C GLY A 79 0.36 4.27 -11.10
N HIS A 80 -0.60 3.50 -11.61
CA HIS A 80 -1.91 3.33 -10.97
C HIS A 80 -1.98 1.92 -10.43
N ASP A 81 -1.40 1.73 -9.25
CA ASP A 81 -1.16 0.42 -8.69
C ASP A 81 -2.34 -0.07 -7.86
N THR A 82 -2.58 -1.38 -7.90
CA THR A 82 -3.48 -2.07 -6.99
C THR A 82 -2.70 -3.07 -6.17
N ILE A 83 -2.50 -2.76 -4.90
CA ILE A 83 -1.68 -3.53 -3.97
C ILE A 83 -2.58 -4.13 -2.90
N LYS A 84 -2.51 -5.46 -2.75
CA LYS A 84 -3.14 -6.18 -1.65
C LYS A 84 -2.11 -7.04 -0.94
N VAL A 85 -1.97 -6.87 0.36
CA VAL A 85 -1.07 -7.69 1.19
C VAL A 85 -1.84 -8.34 2.33
N GLY A 86 -1.34 -9.49 2.78
CA GLY A 86 -1.89 -10.22 3.90
C GLY A 86 -1.58 -9.58 5.24
N ASN A 87 -1.75 -10.37 6.29
CA ASN A 87 -1.39 -9.98 7.65
C ASN A 87 0.13 -9.99 7.84
N GLY A 88 0.61 -9.26 8.84
CA GLY A 88 2.02 -9.22 9.19
C GLY A 88 2.54 -7.79 9.20
N PHE A 89 3.85 -7.64 9.04
CA PHE A 89 4.48 -6.34 8.89
C PHE A 89 4.63 -6.03 7.41
N ASN A 90 4.00 -4.97 6.91
CA ASN A 90 4.05 -4.63 5.48
C ASN A 90 4.62 -3.23 5.28
N GLU A 91 5.58 -3.08 4.36
CA GLU A 91 6.09 -1.80 3.88
C GLU A 91 5.73 -1.64 2.40
N ILE A 92 5.01 -0.56 2.08
CA ILE A 92 4.48 -0.30 0.75
C ILE A 92 4.83 1.13 0.33
N LEU A 93 5.59 1.27 -0.75
CA LEU A 93 5.91 2.53 -1.40
C LEU A 93 5.32 2.49 -2.81
N ALA A 94 4.12 3.03 -2.97
CA ALA A 94 3.35 2.92 -4.21
C ALA A 94 3.67 3.98 -5.27
N GLY A 95 4.63 4.89 -5.00
CA GLY A 95 5.01 5.98 -5.92
C GLY A 95 3.85 6.91 -6.29
N ASP A 96 4.01 7.74 -7.32
CA ASP A 96 2.96 8.67 -7.76
C ASP A 96 1.87 7.98 -8.59
N GLY A 97 0.68 8.58 -8.59
CA GLY A 97 -0.50 8.17 -9.36
C GLY A 97 -1.64 7.68 -8.47
N ASN A 98 -2.79 7.32 -9.07
CA ASN A 98 -3.97 6.94 -8.30
C ASN A 98 -3.87 5.49 -7.82
N ASN A 99 -3.36 5.31 -6.61
CA ASN A 99 -3.05 4.01 -6.04
C ASN A 99 -4.19 3.47 -5.18
N ARG A 100 -4.31 2.14 -5.15
CA ARG A 100 -5.22 1.42 -4.28
C ARG A 100 -4.45 0.42 -3.45
N VAL A 101 -4.42 0.64 -2.13
CA VAL A 101 -3.75 -0.24 -1.18
C VAL A 101 -4.76 -0.86 -0.20
N ASP A 102 -4.74 -2.18 -0.06
CA ASP A 102 -5.50 -2.95 0.95
C ASP A 102 -4.52 -3.83 1.74
N ALA A 103 -4.18 -3.39 2.95
CA ALA A 103 -3.26 -4.11 3.83
C ALA A 103 -4.02 -4.84 4.95
N GLY A 104 -3.55 -6.04 5.26
CA GLY A 104 -4.10 -6.89 6.29
C GLY A 104 -3.88 -6.37 7.72
N THR A 105 -4.06 -7.26 8.69
CA THR A 105 -3.78 -6.93 10.10
C THR A 105 -2.27 -6.96 10.38
N GLY A 106 -1.86 -6.44 11.53
CA GLY A 106 -0.45 -6.29 11.89
C GLY A 106 -0.05 -4.82 11.85
N GLU A 107 1.23 -4.58 11.59
CA GLU A 107 1.80 -3.24 11.48
C GLU A 107 2.03 -2.91 10.00
N ASN A 108 1.57 -1.74 9.55
CA ASN A 108 1.69 -1.38 8.14
C ASN A 108 2.32 0.01 7.99
N TYR A 109 3.31 0.12 7.12
CA TYR A 109 3.93 1.36 6.68
C TYR A 109 3.60 1.58 5.21
N ILE A 110 2.87 2.66 4.90
CA ILE A 110 2.35 2.88 3.55
C ILE A 110 2.62 4.32 3.11
N ILE A 111 3.24 4.48 1.95
CA ILE A 111 3.42 5.76 1.24
C ILE A 111 2.84 5.61 -0.17
N THR A 112 1.95 6.51 -0.60
CA THR A 112 1.31 6.44 -1.94
C THR A 112 1.55 7.64 -2.87
N GLY A 113 2.46 8.54 -2.51
CA GLY A 113 2.89 9.63 -3.41
C GLY A 113 1.79 10.64 -3.76
N ASP A 114 1.97 11.37 -4.86
CA ASP A 114 0.95 12.29 -5.36
C ASP A 114 -0.13 11.54 -6.16
N GLY A 115 -1.40 11.70 -5.81
CA GLY A 115 -2.47 10.96 -6.46
C GLY A 115 -3.81 11.05 -5.73
N ASN A 116 -4.88 10.52 -6.34
CA ASN A 116 -6.12 10.31 -5.58
C ASN A 116 -6.15 8.88 -5.07
N ASP A 117 -5.56 8.67 -3.90
CA ASP A 117 -5.31 7.33 -3.39
C ASP A 117 -6.48 6.79 -2.58
N THR A 118 -6.60 5.46 -2.61
CA THR A 118 -7.52 4.72 -1.74
C THR A 118 -6.75 3.74 -0.89
N ILE A 119 -6.64 4.04 0.40
CA ILE A 119 -5.86 3.24 1.35
C ILE A 119 -6.83 2.61 2.36
N ARG A 120 -6.78 1.28 2.48
CA ARG A 120 -7.46 0.54 3.54
C ARG A 120 -6.41 -0.27 4.28
N VAL A 121 -6.33 -0.05 5.58
CA VAL A 121 -5.49 -0.86 6.46
C VAL A 121 -6.30 -1.42 7.60
N LYS A 122 -5.88 -2.57 8.11
CA LYS A 122 -6.37 -3.16 9.34
C LYS A 122 -5.21 -3.24 10.32
N GLY A 123 -5.46 -3.81 11.50
CA GLY A 123 -4.39 -4.01 12.47
C GLY A 123 -4.08 -2.78 13.31
N ARG A 124 -3.15 -2.97 14.25
CA ARG A 124 -3.07 -2.20 15.49
C ARG A 124 -2.18 -0.98 15.42
N GLU A 125 -1.14 -0.98 14.60
CA GLU A 125 -0.25 0.19 14.48
C GLU A 125 0.05 0.45 13.02
N ASN A 126 -0.43 1.56 12.48
CA ASN A 126 -0.26 1.87 11.06
C ASN A 126 0.32 3.27 10.89
N THR A 127 1.30 3.40 10.01
CA THR A 127 1.82 4.68 9.54
C THR A 127 1.45 4.83 8.07
N ILE A 128 0.72 5.89 7.75
CA ILE A 128 0.22 6.15 6.39
C ILE A 128 0.65 7.55 5.98
N ASP A 129 1.19 7.67 4.78
CA ASP A 129 1.47 8.94 4.12
C ASP A 129 0.87 8.91 2.71
N ALA A 130 -0.27 9.56 2.55
CA ALA A 130 -0.99 9.52 1.27
C ALA A 130 -0.59 10.64 0.30
N GLY A 131 0.44 11.43 0.61
CA GLY A 131 0.89 12.54 -0.23
C GLY A 131 -0.22 13.51 -0.63
N ASN A 132 -0.03 14.23 -1.75
CA ASN A 132 -1.02 15.18 -2.24
C ASN A 132 -2.12 14.49 -3.04
N GLY A 133 -3.21 15.23 -3.30
CA GLY A 133 -4.37 14.79 -4.07
C GLY A 133 -5.55 14.44 -3.16
N LYS A 134 -6.62 13.91 -3.74
CA LYS A 134 -7.86 13.64 -2.99
C LYS A 134 -7.86 12.21 -2.47
N ASN A 135 -7.39 12.02 -1.25
CA ASN A 135 -7.21 10.70 -0.69
C ASN A 135 -8.42 10.19 0.10
N SER A 136 -8.60 8.87 0.08
CA SER A 136 -9.62 8.15 0.84
C SER A 136 -8.97 7.08 1.69
N ILE A 137 -8.83 7.35 2.97
CA ILE A 137 -8.13 6.50 3.93
C ILE A 137 -9.14 5.87 4.90
N SER A 138 -9.05 4.56 5.09
CA SER A 138 -9.75 3.85 6.17
C SER A 138 -8.73 3.07 6.98
N SER A 139 -8.49 3.49 8.21
CA SER A 139 -7.65 2.73 9.15
C SER A 139 -8.48 1.77 10.01
N GLY A 140 -7.81 0.74 10.51
CA GLY A 140 -8.35 -0.20 11.50
C GLY A 140 -8.33 0.37 12.92
N ASP A 141 -8.69 -0.48 13.88
CA ASP A 141 -8.53 -0.17 15.30
C ASP A 141 -7.05 -0.15 15.71
N GLY A 142 -6.68 0.69 16.67
CA GLY A 142 -5.34 0.77 17.23
C GLY A 142 -4.74 2.16 17.08
N ASP A 143 -3.42 2.22 17.19
CA ASP A 143 -2.65 3.45 17.15
C ASP A 143 -2.20 3.78 15.72
N ASN A 144 -2.85 4.73 15.08
CA ASN A 144 -2.54 5.09 13.69
C ASN A 144 -1.89 6.47 13.61
N ASP A 145 -0.83 6.63 12.83
CA ASP A 145 -0.27 7.92 12.42
C ASP A 145 -0.53 8.11 10.93
N ILE A 146 -1.32 9.13 10.57
CA ILE A 146 -1.75 9.37 9.20
C ILE A 146 -1.34 10.78 8.78
N ARG A 147 -0.60 10.87 7.69
CA ARG A 147 -0.27 12.11 6.99
C ARG A 147 -0.99 12.18 5.65
N THR A 148 -1.56 13.34 5.36
CA THR A 148 -2.05 13.72 4.02
C THR A 148 -1.47 15.08 3.64
N GLY A 149 -1.29 15.30 2.34
CA GLY A 149 -0.82 16.54 1.76
C GLY A 149 -1.97 17.44 1.32
N ASP A 150 -1.75 18.23 0.26
CA ASP A 150 -2.78 19.10 -0.31
C ASP A 150 -3.93 18.28 -0.91
N GLY A 151 -5.17 18.52 -0.49
CA GLY A 151 -6.25 17.64 -0.89
C GLY A 151 -7.58 17.92 -0.24
N ASN A 152 -8.63 17.27 -0.76
CA ASN A 152 -9.91 17.16 -0.07
C ASN A 152 -10.07 15.74 0.47
N ASP A 153 -9.33 15.43 1.53
CA ASP A 153 -9.18 14.07 2.02
C ASP A 153 -10.37 13.59 2.86
N THR A 154 -10.64 12.30 2.76
CA THR A 154 -11.61 11.59 3.60
C THR A 154 -10.89 10.52 4.40
N ILE A 155 -10.87 10.69 5.72
CA ILE A 155 -10.23 9.75 6.64
C ILE A 155 -11.29 9.15 7.56
N LYS A 156 -11.40 7.82 7.54
CA LYS A 156 -12.21 7.03 8.47
C LYS A 156 -11.28 6.26 9.39
N LEU A 157 -11.49 6.39 10.69
CA LEU A 157 -10.65 5.77 11.71
C LEU A 157 -11.40 4.64 12.43
N GLY A 158 -10.66 3.64 12.87
CA GLY A 158 -11.09 2.72 13.92
C GLY A 158 -10.94 3.33 15.32
N SER A 159 -11.09 2.47 16.32
CA SER A 159 -10.84 2.78 17.73
C SER A 159 -9.34 2.99 17.99
N GLY A 160 -8.94 3.44 19.19
CA GLY A 160 -7.53 3.57 19.58
C GLY A 160 -6.94 4.98 19.40
N THR A 161 -5.62 5.11 19.55
CA THR A 161 -4.95 6.43 19.55
C THR A 161 -4.57 6.85 18.13
N ASN A 162 -5.33 7.77 17.55
CA ASN A 162 -5.09 8.20 16.17
C ASN A 162 -4.45 9.59 16.14
N ARG A 163 -3.30 9.72 15.46
CA ARG A 163 -2.66 10.98 15.11
C ARG A 163 -2.89 11.25 13.63
N ILE A 164 -3.30 12.47 13.31
CA ILE A 164 -3.51 12.91 11.93
C ILE A 164 -2.78 14.23 11.74
N ARG A 165 -1.95 14.31 10.70
CA ARG A 165 -1.41 15.55 10.16
C ARG A 165 -1.89 15.70 8.74
N ASP A 166 -2.59 16.79 8.46
CA ASP A 166 -3.01 17.11 7.12
C ASP A 166 -2.58 18.54 6.80
N GLU A 167 -2.02 18.71 5.62
CA GLU A 167 -1.54 19.98 5.13
C GLU A 167 -2.58 20.66 4.20
N GLY A 168 -3.62 19.93 3.77
CA GLY A 168 -4.66 20.39 2.85
C GLY A 168 -5.79 21.23 3.46
N ALA A 169 -6.35 22.13 2.65
CA ALA A 169 -7.44 23.04 3.02
C ALA A 169 -8.84 22.48 2.71
N GLY A 170 -9.23 21.30 3.23
CA GLY A 170 -10.56 20.77 2.88
C GLY A 170 -10.96 19.39 3.41
N GLN A 171 -10.94 19.17 4.73
CA GLN A 171 -11.16 17.82 5.27
C GLN A 171 -12.61 17.45 5.60
N ARG A 172 -12.87 16.14 5.49
CA ARG A 172 -13.97 15.46 6.19
C ARG A 172 -13.46 14.22 6.94
N ILE A 173 -12.91 14.43 8.15
CA ILE A 173 -12.56 13.34 9.07
C ILE A 173 -13.84 12.78 9.71
N ARG A 174 -14.01 11.46 9.68
CA ARG A 174 -15.07 10.75 10.42
C ARG A 174 -14.44 9.83 11.48
N PRO A 175 -14.18 10.33 12.70
CA PRO A 175 -13.75 9.47 13.79
C PRO A 175 -14.92 8.57 14.23
N ASN A 176 -14.67 7.28 14.42
CA ASN A 176 -15.62 6.43 15.14
C ASN A 176 -15.49 6.81 16.63
N MET A 177 -16.50 7.46 17.21
CA MET A 177 -16.38 8.11 18.52
C MET A 177 -16.01 7.11 19.63
N GLY A 178 -14.72 7.15 20.02
CA GLY A 178 -14.12 6.35 21.09
C GLY A 178 -12.76 6.94 21.50
N ILE A 179 -12.74 8.22 21.88
CA ILE A 179 -11.70 8.94 22.63
C ILE A 179 -10.25 8.39 22.55
N GLY A 180 -9.55 8.72 21.46
CA GLY A 180 -8.08 8.76 21.38
C GLY A 180 -7.71 10.08 20.71
N GLY A 181 -6.90 10.91 21.38
CA GLY A 181 -6.76 12.33 21.10
C GLY A 181 -6.40 12.67 19.65
N ILE A 182 -7.38 13.19 18.89
CA ILE A 182 -7.08 14.00 17.70
C ILE A 182 -6.31 15.20 18.23
N THR A 183 -5.03 15.31 17.87
CA THR A 183 -4.27 16.56 18.09
C THR A 183 -4.36 17.32 16.77
N PRO A 184 -5.35 18.21 16.58
CA PRO A 184 -5.55 18.85 15.29
C PRO A 184 -4.47 19.93 15.17
N ALA A 185 -3.51 19.72 14.28
CA ALA A 185 -2.87 20.86 13.65
C ALA A 185 -3.89 21.43 12.65
N MET A 186 -4.59 22.50 13.04
CA MET A 186 -5.53 23.31 12.24
C MET A 186 -6.99 22.83 12.04
N LYS A 187 -7.81 23.83 11.67
CA LYS A 187 -9.23 24.04 11.98
C LYS A 187 -10.17 22.93 11.47
N LEU A 188 -10.71 22.16 12.41
CA LEU A 188 -11.86 21.30 12.19
C LEU A 188 -13.11 22.16 11.89
N LYS A 189 -13.56 22.20 10.63
CA LYS A 189 -14.96 22.57 10.33
C LYS A 189 -15.81 21.32 10.50
N MET A 190 -16.43 21.17 11.68
CA MET A 190 -17.46 20.15 11.89
C MET A 190 -18.66 20.51 11.00
N ALA A 191 -19.04 19.62 10.08
CA ALA A 191 -20.33 19.72 9.40
C ALA A 191 -21.42 19.39 10.42
N ALA A 192 -22.40 20.30 10.54
CA ALA A 192 -23.59 20.14 11.38
C ALA A 192 -24.50 19.00 10.89
#